data_AF-A0A4Q2S9Y0-F1
#
_entry.id   AF-A0A4Q2S9Y0-F1
#
_cell.length_a   1.000
_cell.length_b   1.000
_cell.length_c   1.000
_cell.angle_alpha   90.00
_cell.angle_beta   90.00
_cell.angle_gamma   90.00
#
_symmetry.space_group_name_H-M   'P 1'
#
loop_
_entity.id
_entity.type
_entity.pdbx_description
1 polymer ?
#
loop_
_entity_poly.entity_id
_entity_poly.type
_entity_poly.pdbx_seq_one_letter_code
_entity_poly.pdbx_strand_id
1 'polypeptide(L)'
;MPDHRPSTPLSPWPFAGLVGLACVAFLIGATSVAVGAPWWAMLGLALVWLVALALAIAWFTRRPRAVVVLPIAVALMWFGTVVGGARYLGWS
;
A
#
# COMPACT_ATOMS: atom_id res chain seq x y z
N MET A 1 15.20 -24.97 35.66
CA MET A 1 14.61 -25.55 34.45
C MET A 1 14.39 -24.40 33.47
N PRO A 2 15.03 -24.34 32.30
CA PRO A 2 14.72 -23.31 31.31
C PRO A 2 13.27 -23.49 30.86
N ASP A 3 12.44 -22.47 31.07
CA ASP A 3 11.02 -22.48 30.67
C ASP A 3 10.96 -22.39 29.13
N HIS A 4 10.92 -23.53 28.44
CA HIS A 4 10.67 -23.61 26.98
C HIS A 4 9.18 -23.42 26.73
N ARG A 5 8.68 -22.20 26.91
CA ARG A 5 7.33 -21.85 26.43
C ARG A 5 7.35 -21.93 24.91
N PRO A 6 6.42 -22.67 24.27
CA PRO A 6 6.28 -22.61 22.82
C PRO A 6 6.05 -21.14 22.43
N SER A 7 6.98 -20.55 21.66
CA SER A 7 6.77 -19.25 21.07
C SER A 7 5.58 -19.38 20.12
N THR A 8 4.45 -18.74 20.46
CA THR A 8 3.27 -18.71 19.59
C THR A 8 3.71 -18.27 18.19
N PRO A 9 3.44 -19.05 17.12
CA PRO A 9 3.94 -18.74 15.78
C PRO A 9 3.56 -17.32 15.34
N LEU A 10 4.57 -16.52 15.01
CA LEU A 10 4.40 -15.15 14.52
C LEU A 10 3.76 -15.22 13.13
N SER A 11 2.69 -14.47 12.93
CA SER A 11 2.05 -14.42 11.61
C SER A 11 2.93 -13.64 10.62
N PRO A 12 3.23 -14.17 9.41
CA PRO A 12 4.04 -13.47 8.42
C PRO A 12 3.27 -12.39 7.63
N TRP A 13 1.94 -12.43 7.66
CA TRP A 13 1.07 -11.58 6.84
C TRP A 13 1.24 -10.07 7.01
N PRO A 14 1.48 -9.53 8.22
CA PRO A 14 1.73 -8.10 8.40
C PRO A 14 2.99 -7.63 7.65
N PHE A 15 4.06 -8.45 7.67
CA PHE A 15 5.29 -8.14 6.95
C PHE A 15 5.08 -8.16 5.45
N ALA A 16 4.37 -9.17 4.93
CA ALA A 16 4.01 -9.22 3.52
C ALA A 16 3.19 -7.99 3.10
N GLY A 17 2.27 -7.52 3.96
CA GLY A 17 1.49 -6.32 3.70
C GLY A 17 2.32 -5.03 3.69
N LEU A 18 3.28 -4.89 4.61
CA LEU A 18 4.22 -3.75 4.61
C LEU A 18 5.13 -3.74 3.39
N VAL A 19 5.66 -4.89 2.97
CA VAL A 19 6.44 -5.03 1.73
C VAL A 19 5.59 -4.63 0.53
N GLY A 20 4.34 -5.11 0.46
CA GLY A 20 3.40 -4.70 -0.59
C GLY A 20 3.16 -3.20 -0.61
N LEU A 21 3.00 -2.55 0.55
CA LEU A 21 2.82 -1.10 0.63
C LEU A 21 4.07 -0.35 0.18
N ALA A 22 5.27 -0.86 0.45
CA ALA A 22 6.51 -0.28 -0.07
C ALA A 22 6.57 -0.35 -1.60
N CYS A 23 6.18 -1.48 -2.20
CA CYS A 23 6.07 -1.61 -3.66
C CYS A 23 5.06 -0.59 -4.24
N VAL A 24 3.91 -0.41 -3.60
CA VAL A 24 2.90 0.58 -4.04
C VAL A 24 3.41 2.01 -3.91
N ALA A 25 4.17 2.34 -2.86
CA ALA A 25 4.80 3.66 -2.74
C ALA A 25 5.73 3.94 -3.93
N PHE A 26 6.50 2.93 -4.35
CA PHE A 26 7.36 3.03 -5.52
C PHE A 26 6.55 3.25 -6.81
N LEU A 27 5.44 2.52 -7.00
CA LEU A 27 4.54 2.74 -8.14
C LEU A 27 4.00 4.17 -8.19
N ILE A 28 3.54 4.69 -7.05
CA ILE A 28 3.06 6.07 -6.95
C ILE A 28 4.19 7.05 -7.28
N GLY A 29 5.38 6.88 -6.69
CA GLY A 29 6.53 7.74 -6.94
C GLY A 29 7.00 7.74 -8.41
N ALA A 30 6.97 6.58 -9.07
CA ALA A 30 7.31 6.44 -10.49
C ALA A 30 6.26 7.05 -11.43
N THR A 31 5.01 7.22 -10.98
CA THR A 31 3.90 7.72 -11.81
C THR A 31 4.14 9.14 -12.32
N SER A 32 4.76 10.01 -11.52
CA SER A 32 5.06 11.38 -11.93
C SER A 32 6.03 11.44 -13.10
N VAL A 33 6.98 10.50 -13.16
CA VAL A 33 7.99 10.41 -14.23
C VAL A 33 7.43 9.68 -15.44
N ALA A 34 6.60 8.65 -15.23
CA ALA A 34 6.14 7.76 -16.31
C ALA A 34 4.92 8.27 -17.10
N VAL A 35 4.04 9.06 -16.47
CA VAL A 35 2.73 9.44 -17.05
C VAL A 35 2.45 10.96 -16.94
N GLY A 36 3.39 11.74 -16.39
CA GLY A 36 3.20 13.19 -16.26
C GLY A 36 1.98 13.58 -15.42
N ALA A 37 1.57 12.74 -14.46
CA ALA A 37 0.35 12.95 -13.68
C ALA A 37 0.41 14.29 -12.90
N PRO A 38 -0.71 15.05 -12.83
CA PRO A 38 -0.72 16.34 -12.18
C PRO A 38 -0.48 16.23 -10.67
N TRP A 39 0.12 17.27 -10.09
CA TRP A 39 0.55 17.28 -8.69
C TRP A 39 -0.58 16.97 -7.68
N TRP A 40 -1.80 17.41 -7.95
CA TRP A 40 -2.95 17.13 -7.07
C TRP A 40 -3.33 15.65 -7.04
N ALA A 41 -3.18 14.94 -8.17
CA ALA A 41 -3.44 13.50 -8.25
C ALA A 41 -2.38 12.74 -7.46
N MET A 42 -1.11 13.16 -7.59
CA MET A 42 0.01 12.60 -6.84
C MET A 42 -0.18 12.79 -5.33
N LEU A 43 -0.61 13.98 -4.89
CA LEU A 43 -0.94 14.22 -3.48
C LEU A 43 -2.10 13.33 -3.01
N GLY A 44 -3.16 13.19 -3.80
CA GLY A 44 -4.30 12.32 -3.47
C GLY A 44 -3.86 10.85 -3.29
N LEU A 45 -3.08 10.33 -4.24
CA LEU A 45 -2.53 8.97 -4.16
C LEU A 45 -1.61 8.78 -2.94
N ALA A 46 -0.75 9.76 -2.65
CA ALA A 46 0.12 9.73 -1.48
C ALA A 46 -0.67 9.74 -0.17
N LEU A 47 -1.73 10.54 -0.08
CA LEU A 47 -2.61 10.58 1.10
C LEU A 47 -3.33 9.25 1.32
N VAL A 48 -3.87 8.63 0.26
CA VAL A 48 -4.51 7.31 0.40
C VAL A 48 -3.49 6.27 0.85
N TRP A 49 -2.27 6.30 0.30
CA TRP A 49 -1.21 5.41 0.73
C TRP A 49 -0.84 5.62 2.20
N LEU A 50 -0.74 6.87 2.67
CA LEU A 50 -0.46 7.18 4.09
C LEU A 50 -1.58 6.66 5.02
N VAL A 51 -2.84 6.77 4.61
CA VAL A 51 -3.97 6.18 5.35
C VAL A 51 -3.83 4.65 5.39
N ALA A 52 -3.52 4.01 4.27
CA ALA A 52 -3.31 2.56 4.23
C ALA A 52 -2.12 2.13 5.10
N LEU A 53 -1.03 2.90 5.13
CA LEU A 53 0.11 2.65 6.01
C LEU A 53 -0.28 2.76 7.50
N ALA A 54 -1.02 3.80 7.87
CA ALA A 54 -1.50 3.97 9.24
C ALA A 54 -2.42 2.80 9.66
N LEU A 55 -3.31 2.36 8.77
CA LEU A 55 -4.16 1.19 8.99
C LEU A 55 -3.32 -0.10 9.12
N ALA A 56 -2.29 -0.28 8.29
CA ALA A 56 -1.40 -1.43 8.36
C ALA A 56 -0.68 -1.50 9.71
N ILE A 57 -0.18 -0.37 10.21
CA ILE A 57 0.45 -0.26 11.53
C ILE A 57 -0.57 -0.56 12.64
N ALA A 58 -1.78 0.01 12.56
CA ALA A 58 -2.83 -0.19 13.56
C ALA A 58 -3.35 -1.64 13.60
N TRP A 59 -3.38 -2.32 12.45
CA TRP A 59 -3.88 -3.70 12.33
C TRP A 59 -2.79 -4.75 12.44
N PHE A 60 -1.52 -4.34 12.56
CA PHE A 60 -0.35 -5.23 12.53
C PHE A 60 -0.49 -6.45 13.46
N THR A 61 -0.94 -6.23 14.70
CA THR A 61 -1.18 -7.29 15.68
C THR A 61 -2.65 -7.68 15.79
N ARG A 62 -3.58 -6.73 15.58
CA ARG A 62 -5.02 -6.95 15.79
C ARG A 62 -5.68 -7.78 14.69
N ARG A 63 -5.26 -7.60 13.43
CA ARG A 63 -5.87 -8.22 12.24
C ARG A 63 -4.79 -8.49 11.16
N PRO A 64 -3.83 -9.41 11.40
CA PRO A 64 -2.64 -9.56 10.57
C PRO A 64 -2.91 -9.90 9.10
N ARG A 65 -3.99 -10.67 8.83
CA ARG A 65 -4.39 -11.02 7.45
C ARG A 65 -4.98 -9.82 6.68
N ALA A 66 -5.63 -8.88 7.37
CA ALA A 66 -6.22 -7.71 6.72
C ALA A 66 -5.13 -6.76 6.20
N VAL A 67 -3.94 -6.76 6.81
CA VAL A 67 -2.80 -5.93 6.41
C VAL A 67 -2.35 -6.25 4.98
N VAL A 68 -2.42 -7.52 4.55
CA VAL A 68 -2.02 -7.92 3.18
C VAL A 68 -3.00 -7.46 2.11
N VAL A 69 -4.25 -7.17 2.49
CA VAL A 69 -5.31 -6.71 1.55
C VAL A 69 -5.12 -5.23 1.21
N LEU A 70 -4.59 -4.43 2.14
CA LEU A 70 -4.37 -3.00 1.95
C LEU A 70 -3.52 -2.66 0.71
N PRO A 71 -2.32 -3.22 0.49
CA PRO A 71 -1.53 -2.91 -0.70
C PRO A 71 -2.24 -3.33 -2.00
N ILE A 72 -2.99 -4.44 -2.00
CA ILE A 72 -3.77 -4.88 -3.17
C ILE A 72 -4.83 -3.84 -3.50
N ALA A 73 -5.60 -3.40 -2.50
CA ALA A 73 -6.64 -2.39 -2.69
C ALA A 73 -6.07 -1.05 -3.20
N VAL A 74 -4.98 -0.58 -2.61
CA VAL A 74 -4.33 0.67 -3.04
C VAL A 74 -3.74 0.53 -4.45
N ALA A 75 -3.12 -0.61 -4.78
CA ALA A 75 -2.59 -0.86 -6.13
C ALA A 75 -3.69 -0.84 -7.20
N LEU A 76 -4.84 -1.48 -6.93
CA LEU A 76 -5.97 -1.48 -7.86
C LEU A 76 -6.56 -0.07 -8.04
N MET A 77 -6.72 0.67 -6.95
CA MET A 77 -7.18 2.06 -6.99
C MET A 77 -6.18 2.96 -7.75
N TRP A 78 -4.89 2.82 -7.50
CA TRP A 78 -3.84 3.50 -8.25
C TRP A 78 -3.93 3.19 -9.74
N PHE A 79 -4.05 1.91 -10.12
CA PHE A 79 -4.16 1.50 -11.52
C PHE A 79 -5.36 2.15 -12.21
N GLY A 80 -6.54 2.09 -11.57
CA GLY A 80 -7.74 2.75 -12.10
C GLY A 80 -7.58 4.27 -12.24
N THR A 81 -6.87 4.90 -11.30
CA THR A 81 -6.61 6.35 -11.32
C THR A 81 -5.67 6.74 -12.46
N VAL A 82 -4.56 6.02 -12.63
CA VAL A 82 -3.57 6.29 -13.69
C VAL A 82 -4.16 6.03 -15.07
N VAL A 83 -4.82 4.88 -15.26
CA VAL A 83 -5.47 4.55 -16.54
C VAL A 83 -6.60 5.53 -16.84
N GLY A 84 -7.42 5.85 -15.85
CA GLY A 84 -8.49 6.84 -16.00
C GLY A 84 -7.96 8.23 -16.33
N GLY A 85 -6.90 8.66 -15.66
CA GLY A 85 -6.26 9.95 -15.91
C GLY A 85 -5.65 10.03 -17.31
N ALA A 86 -4.93 8.99 -17.75
CA ALA A 86 -4.42 8.93 -19.11
C ALA A 86 -5.54 8.91 -20.16
N ARG A 87 -6.64 8.19 -19.90
CA ARG A 87 -7.73 8.02 -20.88
C ARG A 87 -8.69 9.21 -20.98
N TYR A 88 -9.01 9.85 -19.86
CA TYR A 88 -10.08 10.85 -19.76
C TYR A 88 -9.59 12.26 -19.44
N LEU A 89 -8.42 12.39 -18.80
CA LEU A 89 -7.88 13.69 -18.34
C LEU A 89 -6.62 14.11 -19.09
N GLY A 90 -6.15 13.31 -20.05
CA GLY A 90 -5.01 13.62 -20.90
C GLY A 90 -3.67 13.63 -20.17
N TRP A 91 -3.49 12.80 -19.14
CA TRP A 91 -2.18 12.66 -18.50
C TRP A 91 -1.20 12.00 -19.47
N SER A 92 -0.07 12.66 -19.74
CA SER A 92 1.02 12.21 -20.62
C SER A 92 2.34 12.82 -20.21
#